data_AF-A0A3Q3AH09-F1
#
_entry.id   AF-A0A3Q3AH09-F1
#
_cell.length_a   1.000
_cell.length_b   1.000
_cell.length_c   1.000
_cell.angle_alpha   90.00
_cell.angle_beta   90.00
_cell.angle_gamma   90.00
#
_symmetry.space_group_name_H-M   'P 1'
#
loop_
_entity.id
_entity.type
_entity.pdbx_description
1 polymer ?
#
loop_
_entity_poly.entity_id
_entity_poly.type
_entity_poly.pdbx_seq_one_letter_code
_entity_poly.pdbx_strand_id
1 'polypeptide(L)'
;MSSNVFSNKASLTLQPNQPQIYRGERVTVTCQIQGGGTQWTHEWRSSAGNKPPTSREYRIFRSTESDSGEYSCRGTSGFDFTEWSDVVTLTVCKLIIFIYSTHQNIDFRLLVVSSTPEKHVF
;
A
#
# COMPACT_ATOMS: atom_id res chain seq x y z
N MET A 1 -19.03 -12.94 31.11
CA MET A 1 -19.29 -11.58 30.62
C MET A 1 -18.17 -11.23 29.67
N SER A 2 -18.39 -11.31 28.35
CA SER A 2 -17.36 -10.97 27.37
C SER A 2 -17.35 -9.46 27.22
N SER A 3 -16.33 -8.80 27.76
CA SER A 3 -16.11 -7.37 27.54
C SER A 3 -15.78 -7.17 26.06
N ASN A 4 -16.77 -6.75 25.28
CA ASN A 4 -16.54 -6.20 23.95
C ASN A 4 -15.82 -4.86 24.17
N VAL A 5 -14.49 -4.90 24.16
CA VAL A 5 -13.70 -3.68 24.03
C VAL A 5 -13.96 -3.20 22.62
N PHE A 6 -14.82 -2.20 22.46
CA PHE A 6 -14.89 -1.44 21.22
C PHE A 6 -13.53 -0.75 21.06
N SER A 7 -12.67 -1.36 20.27
CA SER A 7 -11.39 -0.77 19.92
C SER A 7 -11.68 0.42 19.00
N ASN A 8 -11.52 1.64 19.51
CA ASN A 8 -11.57 2.88 18.71
C ASN A 8 -10.30 3.01 17.85
N LYS A 9 -9.80 1.91 17.28
CA LYS A 9 -8.60 1.85 16.45
C LYS A 9 -9.01 1.62 15.00
N ALA A 10 -8.43 2.40 14.10
CA ALA A 10 -8.60 2.18 12.68
C ALA A 10 -7.82 0.94 12.20
N SER A 11 -8.27 0.31 11.12
CA SER A 11 -7.55 -0.79 10.47
C SER A 11 -7.34 -0.50 9.00
N LEU A 12 -6.17 -0.87 8.47
CA LEU A 12 -5.86 -0.79 7.05
C LEU A 12 -5.98 -2.14 6.37
N THR A 13 -6.54 -2.13 5.17
CA THR A 13 -6.59 -3.31 4.29
C THR A 13 -6.11 -2.93 2.89
N LEU A 14 -5.32 -3.82 2.28
CA LEU A 14 -4.91 -3.68 0.88
C LEU A 14 -5.79 -4.53 -0.02
N GLN A 15 -6.14 -4.02 -1.19
CA GLN A 15 -6.78 -4.82 -2.23
C GLN A 15 -6.00 -4.69 -3.54
N PRO A 16 -5.35 -5.78 -4.02
CA PRO A 16 -5.29 -7.13 -3.42
C PRO A 16 -4.58 -7.15 -2.05
N ASN A 17 -4.84 -8.16 -1.22
CA ASN A 17 -4.24 -8.35 0.13
C ASN A 17 -2.73 -8.70 0.07
N GLN A 18 -2.00 -8.13 -0.88
CA GLN A 18 -0.57 -8.38 -1.10
C GLN A 18 0.20 -7.08 -0.83
N PRO A 19 1.16 -7.08 0.11
CA PRO A 19 1.98 -5.91 0.40
C PRO A 19 3.04 -5.65 -0.67
N GLN A 20 3.25 -6.60 -1.59
CA GLN A 20 4.16 -6.46 -2.72
C GLN A 20 3.36 -6.54 -4.02
N ILE A 21 3.53 -5.53 -4.88
CA ILE A 21 2.94 -5.45 -6.21
C ILE A 21 4.02 -5.04 -7.22
N TYR A 22 3.70 -5.15 -8.51
CA TYR A 22 4.54 -4.72 -9.61
C TYR A 22 4.08 -3.39 -10.18
N ARG A 23 5.01 -2.65 -10.76
CA ARG A 23 4.76 -1.38 -11.44
C ARG A 23 3.64 -1.53 -12.47
N GLY A 24 2.67 -0.62 -12.41
CA GLY A 24 1.50 -0.60 -13.28
C GLY A 24 0.29 -1.37 -12.74
N GLU A 25 0.46 -2.18 -11.69
CA GLU A 25 -0.66 -2.83 -11.02
C GLU A 25 -1.53 -1.83 -10.26
N ARG A 26 -2.77 -2.24 -10.01
CA ARG A 26 -3.73 -1.47 -9.22
C ARG A 26 -3.71 -1.97 -7.78
N VAL A 27 -3.65 -1.04 -6.84
CA VAL A 27 -3.88 -1.33 -5.42
C VAL A 27 -4.81 -0.30 -4.80
N THR A 28 -5.68 -0.77 -3.93
CA THR A 28 -6.53 0.07 -3.09
C THR A 28 -6.10 -0.10 -1.64
N VAL A 29 -5.75 1.00 -0.99
CA VAL A 29 -5.53 1.05 0.45
C VAL A 29 -6.81 1.57 1.10
N THR A 30 -7.45 0.77 1.94
CA THR A 30 -8.72 1.13 2.58
C THR A 30 -8.53 1.26 4.07
N CYS A 31 -8.93 2.41 4.62
CA CYS A 31 -9.06 2.62 6.06
C CYS A 31 -10.46 2.21 6.51
N GLN A 32 -10.54 1.46 7.60
CA GLN A 32 -11.78 1.07 8.23
C GLN A 32 -11.78 1.52 9.68
N ILE A 33 -12.84 2.23 10.08
CA ILE A 33 -13.06 2.69 11.45
C ILE A 33 -14.27 1.93 11.97
N GLN A 34 -14.08 1.09 12.99
CA GLN A 34 -15.19 0.33 13.58
C GLN A 34 -16.16 1.28 14.28
N GLY A 35 -17.46 1.13 14.01
CA GLY A 35 -18.48 2.04 14.52
C GLY A 35 -18.50 3.42 13.85
N GLY A 36 -17.67 3.64 12.84
CA GLY A 36 -17.58 4.91 12.13
C GLY A 36 -18.69 5.09 11.09
N GLY A 37 -19.69 5.93 11.39
CA GLY A 37 -20.68 6.40 10.42
C GLY A 37 -20.16 7.50 9.48
N THR A 38 -21.05 8.17 8.76
CA THR A 38 -20.75 9.26 7.80
C THR A 38 -20.11 10.52 8.39
N GLN A 39 -19.93 10.59 9.71
CA GLN A 39 -19.38 11.75 10.43
C GLN A 39 -17.85 11.72 10.56
N TRP A 40 -17.18 10.65 10.15
CA TRP A 40 -15.73 10.51 10.25
C TRP A 40 -15.05 10.91 8.94
N THR A 41 -14.05 11.78 9.04
CA THR A 41 -13.07 12.04 7.98
C THR A 41 -11.83 11.18 8.21
N HIS A 42 -11.03 10.98 7.16
CA HIS A 42 -9.87 10.09 7.19
C HIS A 42 -8.59 10.91 7.12
N GLU A 43 -7.71 10.65 8.07
CA GLU A 43 -6.36 11.20 8.10
C GLU A 43 -5.35 10.09 7.82
N TRP A 44 -4.33 10.40 7.03
CA TRP A 44 -3.34 9.43 6.57
C TRP A 44 -1.93 9.88 6.93
N ARG A 45 -1.11 8.90 7.29
CA ARG A 45 0.35 8.99 7.34
C ARG A 45 0.91 8.07 6.28
N SER A 46 1.79 8.60 5.45
CA SER A 46 2.51 7.82 4.46
C SER A 46 3.96 8.28 4.35
N SER A 47 4.89 7.33 4.21
CA SER A 47 6.28 7.62 3.80
C SER A 47 6.48 7.52 2.29
N ALA A 48 5.43 7.19 1.53
CA ALA A 48 5.45 7.22 0.08
C ALA A 48 5.66 8.64 -0.44
N GLY A 49 6.25 8.76 -1.63
CA GLY A 49 6.44 10.06 -2.28
C GLY A 49 5.12 10.75 -2.64
N ASN A 50 4.05 9.97 -2.79
CA ASN A 50 2.70 10.47 -3.08
C ASN A 50 1.87 10.61 -1.80
N LYS A 51 1.16 11.75 -1.69
CA LYS A 51 0.28 12.01 -0.54
C LYS A 51 -1.08 11.33 -0.73
N PRO A 52 -1.54 10.50 0.23
CA PRO A 52 -2.89 9.96 0.20
C PRO A 52 -3.97 11.06 0.29
N PRO A 53 -5.16 10.85 -0.29
CA PRO A 53 -6.31 11.75 -0.17
C PRO A 53 -6.93 11.71 1.24
N THR A 54 -7.88 12.60 1.53
CA THR A 54 -8.67 12.59 2.79
C THR A 54 -9.86 11.62 2.78
N SER A 55 -9.96 10.78 1.74
CA SER A 55 -11.01 9.77 1.59
C SER A 55 -10.68 8.49 2.35
N ARG A 56 -11.74 7.69 2.59
CA ARG A 56 -11.63 6.34 3.17
C ARG A 56 -10.72 5.40 2.38
N GLU A 57 -10.70 5.57 1.08
CA GLU A 57 -9.93 4.75 0.15
C GLU A 57 -8.89 5.61 -0.55
N TYR A 58 -7.68 5.07 -0.66
CA TYR A 58 -6.63 5.55 -1.54
C TYR A 58 -6.42 4.54 -2.66
N ARG A 59 -6.80 4.92 -3.89
CA ARG A 59 -6.73 4.06 -5.07
C ARG A 59 -5.54 4.45 -5.94
N ILE A 60 -4.58 3.55 -6.05
CA ILE A 60 -3.44 3.68 -6.95
C ILE A 60 -3.80 2.91 -8.23
N PHE A 61 -4.11 3.62 -9.31
CA PHE A 61 -4.56 3.00 -10.56
C PHE A 61 -3.42 2.40 -11.39
N ARG A 62 -2.23 3.00 -11.30
CA ARG A 62 -0.99 2.57 -11.96
C ARG A 62 0.16 2.80 -11.00
N SER A 63 0.54 1.77 -10.28
CA SER A 63 1.60 1.84 -9.27
C SER A 63 2.95 2.20 -9.89
N THR A 64 3.74 2.93 -9.12
CA THR A 64 5.12 3.30 -9.37
C THR A 64 5.94 3.07 -8.11
N GLU A 65 7.26 3.02 -8.24
CA GLU A 65 8.18 2.80 -7.14
C GLU A 65 8.01 3.84 -6.03
N SER A 66 7.59 5.08 -6.36
CA SER A 66 7.30 6.15 -5.40
C SER A 66 6.04 5.93 -4.55
N ASP A 67 5.18 4.99 -4.93
CA ASP A 67 4.03 4.57 -4.12
C ASP A 67 4.45 3.57 -3.03
N SER A 68 5.69 3.09 -3.06
CA SER A 68 6.24 2.25 -1.98
C SER A 68 6.41 3.07 -0.72
N GLY A 69 6.06 2.48 0.42
CA GLY A 69 6.16 3.14 1.70
C GLY A 69 5.33 2.48 2.78
N GLU A 70 5.38 3.08 3.95
CA GLU A 70 4.56 2.74 5.10
C GLU A 70 3.28 3.57 5.06
N TYR A 71 2.15 2.94 5.34
CA TYR A 71 0.83 3.55 5.37
C TYR A 71 0.20 3.31 6.74
N SER A 72 -0.38 4.37 7.31
CA SER A 72 -1.20 4.30 8.53
C SER A 72 -2.35 5.30 8.40
N CYS A 73 -3.50 5.01 8.98
CA CYS A 73 -4.67 5.89 8.95
C CYS A 73 -5.30 6.05 10.32
N ARG A 74 -6.09 7.12 10.50
CA ARG A 74 -7.02 7.28 11.62
C ARG A 74 -8.29 8.01 11.18
N GLY A 75 -9.35 7.85 11.96
CA GLY A 75 -10.56 8.65 11.85
C GLY A 75 -10.45 9.94 12.64
N THR A 76 -10.99 11.03 12.09
CA THR A 76 -11.20 12.29 12.81
C THR A 76 -12.65 12.75 12.71
N SER A 77 -13.20 13.32 13.78
CA SER A 77 -14.55 13.89 13.81
C SER A 77 -14.57 15.08 14.77
N GLY A 78 -14.58 16.31 14.24
CA GLY A 78 -14.44 17.52 15.06
C GLY A 78 -13.12 17.53 15.83
N PHE A 79 -13.19 17.41 17.17
CA PHE A 79 -12.02 17.33 18.05
C PHE A 79 -11.64 15.90 18.46
N ASP A 80 -12.46 14.91 18.09
CA ASP A 80 -12.23 13.51 18.42
C ASP A 80 -11.42 12.81 17.33
N PHE A 81 -10.59 11.85 17.74
CA PHE A 81 -9.80 11.02 16.84
C PHE A 81 -9.68 9.59 17.35
N THR A 82 -9.61 8.65 16.40
CA THR A 82 -9.28 7.25 16.69
C THR A 82 -7.78 7.11 16.95
N GLU A 83 -7.38 5.99 17.53
CA GLU A 83 -5.99 5.57 17.46
C GLU A 83 -5.57 5.35 15.99
N TRP A 84 -4.28 5.54 15.72
CA TRP A 84 -3.68 5.20 14.44
C TRP A 84 -3.77 3.69 14.21
N SER A 85 -4.00 3.31 12.95
CA SER A 85 -3.96 1.92 12.54
C SER A 85 -2.56 1.34 12.67
N ASP A 86 -2.49 0.01 12.65
CA ASP A 86 -1.23 -0.67 12.37
C ASP A 86 -0.66 -0.18 11.04
N VAL A 87 0.68 -0.16 10.97
CA VAL A 87 1.41 0.26 9.78
C VAL A 87 1.38 -0.88 8.76
N VAL A 88 1.02 -0.55 7.52
CA VAL A 88 1.10 -1.46 6.39
C VAL A 88 2.18 -0.98 5.44
N THR A 89 3.12 -1.85 5.10
CA THR A 89 4.17 -1.55 4.13
C THR A 89 3.75 -2.01 2.74
N LEU A 90 3.66 -1.08 1.79
CA LEU A 90 3.47 -1.37 0.37
C LEU A 90 4.82 -1.29 -0.34
N THR A 91 5.14 -2.30 -1.14
CA THR A 91 6.35 -2.38 -1.95
C THR A 91 5.97 -2.51 -3.42
N VAL A 92 6.39 -1.56 -4.25
CA VAL A 92 6.20 -1.61 -5.69
C VAL A 92 7.51 -1.99 -6.37
N CYS A 93 7.55 -3.18 -6.96
CA CYS A 93 8.70 -3.71 -7.70
C CYS A 93 8.60 -3.39 -9.19
N LYS A 94 9.75 -3.30 -9.87
CA LYS A 94 9.82 -3.22 -11.33
C LYS A 94 10.42 -4.51 -11.87
N LEU A 95 9.78 -5.09 -12.88
CA LEU A 95 10.35 -6.21 -13.62
C LEU A 95 11.28 -5.69 -14.72
N ILE A 96 12.48 -6.24 -14.77
CA ILE A 96 13.47 -6.02 -15.82
C ILE A 96 13.57 -7.32 -16.61
N ILE A 97 13.35 -7.21 -17.92
CA ILE A 97 13.33 -8.33 -18.84
C ILE A 97 14.54 -8.21 -19.75
N PHE A 98 15.38 -9.24 -19.76
CA PHE A 98 16.48 -9.37 -20.69
C PHE A 98 16.21 -10.51 -21.67
N ILE A 99 16.50 -10.26 -22.95
CA ILE A 99 16.38 -11.25 -24.02
C ILE A 99 17.78 -11.57 -24.50
N TYR A 100 18.14 -12.85 -24.49
CA TYR A 100 19.41 -13.32 -25.01
C TYR A 100 19.17 -14.41 -26.06
N SER A 101 20.08 -14.45 -27.03
CA SER A 101 20.07 -15.47 -28.08
C SER A 101 21.28 -16.37 -27.89
N THR A 102 21.07 -17.70 -27.99
CA THR A 102 22.20 -18.61 -28.14
C THR A 102 22.67 -18.57 -29.59
N HIS A 103 23.98 -18.42 -29.79
CA HIS A 103 24.61 -18.15 -31.09
C HIS A 103 24.32 -19.22 -32.18
N GLN A 104 23.72 -20.35 -31.81
CA GLN A 104 23.60 -21.52 -32.68
C GLN A 104 22.17 -21.90 -33.09
N ASN A 105 21.09 -21.37 -32.49
CA ASN A 105 19.74 -21.92 -32.75
C ASN A 105 18.55 -20.94 -32.80
N ILE A 106 18.74 -19.60 -32.82
CA ILE A 106 17.60 -18.65 -32.78
C ILE A 106 16.65 -18.95 -31.59
N ASP A 107 17.19 -19.55 -30.51
CA ASP A 107 16.47 -19.78 -29.26
C ASP A 107 16.57 -18.52 -28.40
N PHE A 108 15.47 -17.79 -28.29
CA PHE A 108 15.38 -16.60 -27.45
C PHE A 108 15.02 -16.99 -26.03
N ARG A 109 15.92 -16.74 -25.09
CA ARG A 109 15.69 -16.98 -23.67
C ARG A 109 15.37 -15.69 -22.94
N LEU A 110 14.35 -15.77 -22.08
CA LEU A 110 13.93 -14.70 -21.19
C LEU A 110 14.64 -14.82 -19.85
N LEU A 111 15.30 -13.75 -19.41
CA LEU A 111 15.72 -13.60 -18.01
C LEU A 111 14.86 -12.52 -17.37
N VAL A 112 14.11 -12.89 -16.34
CA VAL A 112 13.24 -11.98 -15.59
C VAL A 112 13.89 -11.66 -14.25
N VAL A 113 14.10 -10.38 -13.98
CA VAL A 113 14.68 -9.88 -12.73
C VAL A 113 13.69 -8.88 -12.10
N SER A 114 13.50 -8.92 -10.79
CA SER A 114 12.70 -7.93 -10.06
C SER A 114 13.60 -6.95 -9.31
N SER A 115 13.31 -5.65 -9.39
CA SER A 115 13.93 -4.66 -8.52
C SER A 115 13.20 -4.69 -7.17
N THR A 116 13.87 -5.18 -6.13
CA THR A 116 13.47 -4.84 -4.75
C THR A 116 13.97 -3.44 -4.45
N PRO A 117 13.16 -2.53 -3.88
CA PRO A 117 13.71 -1.28 -3.37
C PRO A 117 14.70 -1.62 -2.25
N GLU A 118 16.00 -1.39 -2.50
CA GLU A 118 17.01 -1.41 -1.44
C GLU A 118 16.64 -0.32 -0.44
N LYS A 119 16.51 -0.69 0.85
CA LYS A 119 16.36 0.29 1.92
C LYS A 119 17.65 1.12 1.97
N HIS A 120 17.61 2.34 1.45
CA HIS A 120 18.64 3.32 1.76
C HIS A 120 18.50 3.69 3.24
N VAL A 121 19.27 3.00 4.08
CA VAL A 121 19.51 3.41 5.47
C VAL A 121 20.53 4.55 5.40
N PHE A 122 20.11 5.76 5.73
CA PHE A 122 21.00 6.90 5.94
C PHE A 122 21.55 6.87 7.37
#